data_AF-A0A804M712-F1
#
_entry.id   AF-A0A804M712-F1
#
_cell.length_a   1.000
_cell.length_b   1.000
_cell.length_c   1.000
_cell.angle_alpha   90.00
_cell.angle_beta   90.00
_cell.angle_gamma   90.00
#
_symmetry.space_group_name_H-M   'P 1'
#
loop_
_entity.id
_entity.type
_entity.pdbx_description
1 polymer ?
#
loop_
_entity_poly.entity_id
_entity_poly.type
_entity_poly.pdbx_seq_one_letter_code
_entity_poly.pdbx_strand_id
1 'polypeptide(L)'
;MSSSSGTTMPLAYQTSASSPEWLNKGDNAWQLTAATLVGLQSFPGLVVLYGGVVKKKWAVNSAFMALYAFAAVWICWVTWAYNMSFGDRLLPLWGKARPALSQGGLVGQAGLPATAHHFASGALETPAAEPLYPMATVVYFQCVFAAITLVLVAGSLLGRMSFAAWMLFVPLWLTFSYTVGAFSVWGGGFLFQWGVIDYCGGYVIHLSAGFAGFTAAYWVGPRAQKDRERFPPNNILFTLTGAGLLWMGWAGFNGGGPYAANVVASMSVLNTNICTAMSLLVWTCLDVVFFKKPSVVGAVQGMITGLVCITPAAGVGGHGDGRAGRQRAVVHDDDPAQAVPAAEARGRHAGRHPHARRGGAPGRPAHGAPRRPHPVRALPAGHQLQGRLLRRRRAARQAAGGRALHHRMERGRHLHHLRRHQRRRPAAHDPGQARGRRRRRPWRGGVRALGRRRALRRHRPRATRRRRRRAHVHAPELK
;
A
#
# COMPACT_ATOMS: atom_id res chain seq x y z
N MET A 1 46.54 -35.11 -1.83
CA MET A 1 46.44 -33.67 -1.50
C MET A 1 45.14 -33.13 -2.08
N SER A 2 44.03 -33.27 -1.36
CA SER A 2 42.80 -32.55 -1.69
C SER A 2 42.94 -31.20 -1.01
N SER A 3 43.44 -30.20 -1.73
CA SER A 3 43.28 -28.81 -1.30
C SER A 3 41.79 -28.59 -1.24
N SER A 4 41.24 -28.50 -0.03
CA SER A 4 39.92 -27.92 0.16
C SER A 4 39.97 -26.55 -0.49
N SER A 5 39.43 -26.44 -1.70
CA SER A 5 39.08 -25.19 -2.34
C SER A 5 37.99 -24.59 -1.46
N GLY A 6 38.39 -24.03 -0.32
CA GLY A 6 37.51 -23.26 0.53
C GLY A 6 36.96 -22.19 -0.38
N THR A 7 35.71 -22.36 -0.79
CA THR A 7 35.03 -21.38 -1.62
C THR A 7 34.94 -20.16 -0.74
N THR A 8 35.88 -19.23 -0.89
CA THR A 8 35.91 -18.00 -0.13
C THR A 8 34.62 -17.28 -0.46
N MET A 9 33.73 -17.17 0.53
CA MET A 9 32.49 -16.41 0.37
C MET A 9 32.84 -15.03 -0.15
N PRO A 10 32.31 -14.59 -1.31
CA PRO A 10 32.66 -13.29 -1.86
C PRO A 10 32.35 -12.20 -0.82
N LEU A 11 33.17 -11.14 -0.78
CA LEU A 11 33.08 -10.06 0.21
C LEU A 11 31.64 -9.53 0.40
N ALA A 12 30.86 -9.48 -0.69
CA ALA A 12 29.47 -9.03 -0.69
C ALA A 12 28.51 -9.90 0.14
N TYR A 13 28.87 -11.15 0.45
CA TYR A 13 28.08 -12.11 1.21
C TYR A 13 28.67 -12.41 2.59
N GLN A 14 29.82 -11.81 2.93
CA GLN A 14 30.41 -11.96 4.25
C GLN A 14 29.60 -11.16 5.28
N THR A 15 29.52 -11.71 6.50
CA THR A 15 28.91 -11.04 7.63
C THR A 15 29.82 -9.92 8.12
N SER A 16 29.22 -8.80 8.51
CA SER A 16 29.93 -7.64 9.05
C SER A 16 29.01 -6.83 9.96
N ALA A 17 29.52 -5.79 10.63
CA ALA A 17 28.68 -4.90 11.43
C ALA A 17 27.57 -4.20 10.61
N SER A 18 27.80 -3.97 9.31
CA SER A 18 26.81 -3.38 8.39
C SER A 18 26.01 -4.43 7.60
N SER A 19 26.40 -5.70 7.70
CA SER A 19 25.70 -6.85 7.12
C SER A 19 25.68 -8.00 8.13
N PRO A 20 24.92 -7.86 9.23
CA PRO A 20 24.82 -8.89 10.24
C PRO A 20 24.12 -10.14 9.67
N GLU A 21 24.29 -11.28 10.32
CA GLU A 21 23.79 -12.58 9.85
C GLU A 21 22.26 -12.62 9.68
N TRP A 22 21.52 -11.94 10.56
CA TRP A 22 20.06 -11.85 10.50
C TRP A 22 19.54 -10.97 9.34
N LEU A 23 20.40 -10.21 8.65
CA LEU A 23 19.96 -9.27 7.62
C LEU A 23 19.65 -9.98 6.29
N ASN A 24 18.37 -10.05 5.94
CA ASN A 24 17.95 -10.35 4.58
C ASN A 24 18.10 -9.10 3.69
N LYS A 25 19.14 -9.10 2.85
CA LYS A 25 19.45 -7.98 1.95
C LYS A 25 18.36 -7.75 0.90
N GLY A 26 17.69 -8.81 0.43
CA GLY A 26 16.63 -8.73 -0.57
C GLY A 26 15.38 -8.05 0.00
N ASP A 27 14.94 -8.48 1.18
CA ASP A 27 13.81 -7.89 1.89
C ASP A 27 14.08 -6.44 2.25
N ASN A 28 15.27 -6.13 2.77
CA ASN A 28 15.65 -4.75 3.08
C ASN A 28 15.64 -3.86 1.84
N ALA A 29 16.22 -4.33 0.72
CA ALA A 29 16.25 -3.57 -0.53
C ALA A 29 14.84 -3.32 -1.09
N TRP A 30 13.97 -4.33 -1.06
CA TRP A 30 12.57 -4.17 -1.45
C TRP A 30 11.85 -3.20 -0.52
N GLN A 31 12.01 -3.32 0.79
CA GLN A 31 11.29 -2.47 1.74
C GLN A 31 11.69 -1.00 1.64
N LEU A 32 12.99 -0.69 1.47
CA LEU A 32 13.47 0.67 1.22
C LEU A 32 12.93 1.23 -0.12
N THR A 33 12.86 0.38 -1.13
CA THR A 33 12.27 0.73 -2.44
C THR A 33 10.77 1.00 -2.31
N ALA A 34 10.04 0.10 -1.65
CA ALA A 34 8.61 0.20 -1.39
C ALA A 34 8.28 1.47 -0.60
N ALA A 35 9.03 1.77 0.47
CA ALA A 35 8.90 3.01 1.23
C ALA A 35 9.10 4.24 0.33
N THR A 36 10.11 4.22 -0.53
CA THR A 36 10.39 5.33 -1.46
C THR A 36 9.27 5.50 -2.49
N LEU A 37 8.74 4.41 -3.04
CA LEU A 37 7.58 4.43 -3.94
C LEU A 37 6.34 5.05 -3.27
N VAL A 38 6.11 4.75 -1.99
CA VAL A 38 5.03 5.38 -1.20
C VAL A 38 5.34 6.85 -0.90
N GLY A 39 6.59 7.19 -0.60
CA GLY A 39 7.04 8.57 -0.45
C GLY A 39 6.78 9.41 -1.69
N LEU A 40 7.08 8.87 -2.88
CA LEU A 40 6.84 9.51 -4.19
C LEU A 40 5.36 9.84 -4.43
N GLN A 41 4.44 9.08 -3.85
CA GLN A 41 3.02 9.38 -3.92
C GLN A 41 2.66 10.64 -3.14
N SER A 42 3.29 10.90 -2.00
CA SER A 42 3.07 12.14 -1.26
C SER A 42 3.74 13.31 -1.95
N PHE A 43 5.04 13.16 -2.24
CA PHE A 43 5.86 14.16 -2.91
C PHE A 43 6.76 13.48 -3.95
N PRO A 44 6.55 13.73 -5.26
CA PRO A 44 5.72 14.81 -5.82
C PRO A 44 4.25 14.45 -6.14
N GLY A 45 3.82 13.19 -6.03
CA GLY A 45 2.53 12.70 -6.56
C GLY A 45 1.30 13.55 -6.23
N LEU A 46 0.86 13.55 -4.97
CA LEU A 46 -0.30 14.28 -4.50
C LEU A 46 -0.09 15.80 -4.52
N VAL A 47 1.14 16.27 -4.30
CA VAL A 47 1.48 17.69 -4.42
C VAL A 47 1.16 18.22 -5.82
N VAL A 48 1.58 17.50 -6.86
CA VAL A 48 1.32 17.88 -8.27
C VAL A 48 -0.15 17.63 -8.63
N LEU A 49 -0.76 16.52 -8.16
CA LEU A 49 -2.18 16.25 -8.39
C LEU A 49 -3.07 17.35 -7.82
N TYR A 50 -2.89 17.70 -6.56
CA TYR A 50 -3.63 18.77 -5.89
C TYR A 50 -3.34 20.13 -6.53
N GLY A 51 -2.07 20.40 -6.86
CA GLY A 51 -1.69 21.59 -7.59
C GLY A 51 -2.36 21.71 -8.96
N GLY A 52 -2.64 20.60 -9.66
CA GLY A 52 -3.24 20.58 -11.00
C GLY A 52 -4.78 20.54 -11.01
N VAL A 53 -5.40 19.81 -10.08
CA VAL A 53 -6.85 19.54 -10.07
C VAL A 53 -7.67 20.70 -9.51
N VAL A 54 -7.08 21.53 -8.65
CA VAL A 54 -7.75 22.72 -8.10
C VAL A 54 -7.68 23.90 -9.07
N LYS A 55 -8.40 24.99 -8.77
CA LYS A 55 -8.26 26.25 -9.50
C LYS A 55 -6.86 26.85 -9.33
N LYS A 56 -6.35 27.51 -10.38
CA LYS A 56 -5.03 28.17 -10.40
C LYS A 56 -4.75 29.04 -9.18
N LYS A 57 -5.77 29.75 -8.68
CA LYS A 57 -5.65 30.61 -7.50
C LYS A 57 -5.26 29.88 -6.20
N TRP A 58 -5.59 28.59 -6.08
CA TRP A 58 -5.30 27.77 -4.91
C TRP A 58 -4.17 26.76 -5.14
N ALA A 59 -3.64 26.67 -6.37
CA ALA A 59 -2.70 25.63 -6.76
C ALA A 59 -1.46 25.59 -5.85
N VAL A 60 -0.82 26.75 -5.65
CA VAL A 60 0.39 26.85 -4.81
C VAL A 60 0.08 26.54 -3.35
N ASN A 61 -0.99 27.10 -2.78
CA ASN A 61 -1.38 26.82 -1.40
C ASN A 61 -1.70 25.32 -1.20
N SER A 62 -2.36 24.69 -2.18
CA SER A 62 -2.73 23.27 -2.11
C SER A 62 -1.51 22.36 -2.18
N ALA A 63 -0.58 22.65 -3.08
CA ALA A 63 0.71 21.98 -3.16
C ALA A 63 1.52 22.16 -1.86
N PHE A 64 1.49 23.37 -1.29
CA PHE A 64 2.23 23.68 -0.08
C PHE A 64 1.63 23.03 1.18
N MET A 65 0.30 22.92 1.29
CA MET A 65 -0.35 22.16 2.37
C MET A 65 0.13 20.70 2.39
N ALA A 66 0.18 20.06 1.21
CA ALA A 66 0.67 18.69 1.06
C ALA A 66 2.16 18.57 1.39
N LEU A 67 3.00 19.48 0.88
CA LEU A 67 4.43 19.50 1.20
C LEU A 67 4.70 19.70 2.70
N TYR A 68 3.97 20.63 3.32
CA TYR A 68 4.07 20.89 4.76
C TYR A 68 3.70 19.65 5.57
N ALA A 69 2.59 18.99 5.24
CA ALA A 69 2.16 17.80 5.96
C ALA A 69 3.20 16.67 5.85
N PHE A 70 3.76 16.46 4.65
CA PHE A 70 4.82 15.50 4.45
C PHE A 70 6.03 15.79 5.35
N ALA A 71 6.52 17.03 5.38
CA ALA A 71 7.66 17.43 6.20
C ALA A 71 7.38 17.41 7.72
N ALA A 72 6.23 17.92 8.14
CA ALA A 72 5.86 17.98 9.56
C ALA A 72 5.68 16.59 10.17
N VAL A 73 5.12 15.64 9.41
CA VAL A 73 4.97 14.26 9.86
C VAL A 73 6.32 13.63 10.15
N TRP A 74 7.35 13.84 9.33
CA TRP A 74 8.70 13.31 9.61
C TRP A 74 9.20 13.70 11.00
N ILE A 75 9.06 14.98 11.38
CA ILE A 75 9.51 15.46 12.69
C ILE A 75 8.68 14.84 13.81
N CYS A 76 7.35 14.83 13.69
CA CYS A 76 6.47 14.22 14.69
C CYS A 76 6.69 12.70 14.82
N TRP A 77 6.97 12.04 13.69
CA TRP A 77 7.15 10.60 13.58
C TRP A 77 8.35 10.13 14.39
N VAL A 78 9.50 10.75 14.18
CA VAL A 78 10.75 10.34 14.83
C VAL A 78 10.82 10.75 16.31
N THR A 79 10.03 11.74 16.73
CA THR A 79 10.03 12.28 18.10
C THR A 79 9.04 11.58 19.03
N TRP A 80 7.84 11.24 18.58
CA TRP A 80 6.87 10.49 19.41
C TRP A 80 5.97 9.53 18.64
N ALA A 81 5.53 9.91 17.44
CA ALA A 81 4.39 9.26 16.81
C ALA A 81 4.68 7.82 16.33
N TYR A 82 5.93 7.48 16.00
CA TYR A 82 6.32 6.11 15.70
C TYR A 82 6.06 5.17 16.89
N ASN A 83 6.61 5.47 18.08
CA ASN A 83 6.43 4.60 19.25
C ASN A 83 4.97 4.58 19.74
N MET A 84 4.21 5.66 19.55
CA MET A 84 2.77 5.66 19.85
C MET A 84 1.97 4.76 18.89
N SER A 85 2.51 4.50 17.69
CA SER A 85 1.88 3.65 16.66
C SER A 85 2.35 2.20 16.72
N PHE A 86 3.62 1.94 17.04
CA PHE A 86 4.28 0.63 16.87
C PHE A 86 5.19 0.23 18.05
N GLY A 87 5.30 1.07 19.07
CA GLY A 87 6.12 0.80 20.25
C GLY A 87 5.36 0.05 21.35
N ASP A 88 5.86 0.15 22.58
CA ASP A 88 5.28 -0.52 23.73
C ASP A 88 3.87 -0.02 24.05
N ARG A 89 2.98 -0.95 24.40
CA ARG A 89 1.60 -0.65 24.77
C ARG A 89 1.52 0.27 26.00
N LEU A 90 0.75 1.35 25.89
CA LEU A 90 0.29 2.17 27.02
C LEU A 90 -1.15 1.83 27.37
N LEU A 91 -2.04 1.90 26.37
CA LEU A 91 -3.47 1.60 26.44
C LEU A 91 -3.83 0.58 25.36
N PRO A 92 -5.01 -0.08 25.42
CA PRO A 92 -5.45 -1.00 24.36
C PRO A 92 -5.44 -0.37 22.95
N LEU A 93 -5.59 0.95 22.85
CA LEU A 93 -5.66 1.71 21.60
C LEU A 93 -4.43 2.59 21.33
N TRP A 94 -3.42 2.62 22.22
CA TRP A 94 -2.31 3.56 22.11
C TRP A 94 -0.97 3.06 22.68
N GLY A 95 0.14 3.37 21.99
CA GLY A 95 1.50 3.12 22.47
C GLY A 95 2.06 4.24 23.35
N LYS A 96 3.18 3.96 24.03
CA LYS A 96 3.93 4.93 24.84
C LYS A 96 4.67 5.93 23.95
N ALA A 97 4.57 7.22 24.27
CA ALA A 97 5.31 8.26 23.57
C ALA A 97 6.81 8.20 23.91
N ARG A 98 7.65 8.04 22.89
CA ARG A 98 9.12 8.09 23.00
C ARG A 98 9.76 8.39 21.64
N PRO A 99 10.95 9.02 21.59
CA PRO A 99 11.72 9.14 20.36
C PRO A 99 12.09 7.78 19.75
N ALA A 100 12.07 7.71 18.42
CA ALA A 100 12.45 6.52 17.65
C ALA A 100 13.95 6.48 17.30
N LEU A 101 14.68 7.58 17.52
CA LEU A 101 16.06 7.77 17.04
C LEU A 101 17.14 7.20 17.97
N SER A 102 16.85 6.14 18.72
CA SER A 102 17.90 5.48 19.50
C SER A 102 18.85 4.73 18.56
N GLN A 103 20.14 5.04 18.62
CA GLN A 103 21.12 4.47 17.67
C GLN A 103 21.14 2.93 17.68
N GLY A 104 21.23 2.32 18.87
CA GLY A 104 21.22 0.86 19.01
C GLY A 104 19.88 0.23 18.57
N GLY A 105 18.76 0.94 18.79
CA GLY A 105 17.45 0.48 18.37
C GLY A 105 17.26 0.52 16.86
N LEU A 106 17.74 1.57 16.18
CA LEU A 106 17.58 1.77 14.75
C LEU A 106 18.40 0.80 13.89
N VAL A 107 19.61 0.46 14.34
CA VAL A 107 20.55 -0.40 13.59
C VAL A 107 20.30 -1.89 13.87
N GLY A 108 19.72 -2.22 15.03
CA GLY A 108 19.31 -3.58 15.36
C GLY A 108 18.18 -4.09 14.46
N GLN A 109 17.98 -5.41 14.46
CA GLN A 109 16.87 -6.05 13.77
C GLN A 109 15.54 -5.45 14.22
N ALA A 110 14.63 -5.24 13.27
CA ALA A 110 13.31 -4.75 13.57
C ALA A 110 12.52 -5.78 14.40
N GLY A 111 11.87 -5.32 15.48
CA GLY A 111 10.92 -6.11 16.26
C GLY A 111 9.74 -5.27 16.70
N LEU A 112 8.53 -5.80 16.53
CA LEU A 112 7.27 -5.15 16.89
C LEU A 112 6.60 -5.95 18.03
N PRO A 113 7.10 -5.89 19.27
CA PRO A 113 6.76 -6.83 20.33
C PRO A 113 5.27 -6.85 20.69
N ALA A 114 4.58 -5.70 20.61
CA ALA A 114 3.14 -5.61 20.89
C ALA A 114 2.27 -6.41 19.91
N THR A 115 2.81 -6.83 18.75
CA THR A 115 2.10 -7.62 17.74
C THR A 115 2.07 -9.13 18.04
N ALA A 116 2.71 -9.59 19.12
CA ALA A 116 2.50 -10.94 19.60
C ALA A 116 1.02 -11.14 19.98
N HIS A 117 0.47 -12.29 19.58
CA HIS A 117 -0.92 -12.66 19.85
C HIS A 117 -0.96 -13.97 20.64
N HIS A 118 -1.75 -13.97 21.71
CA HIS A 118 -1.90 -15.09 22.62
C HIS A 118 -3.35 -15.56 22.65
N PHE A 119 -3.54 -16.88 22.76
CA PHE A 119 -4.84 -17.47 23.04
C PHE A 119 -5.35 -17.03 24.43
N ALA A 120 -6.64 -17.24 24.68
CA ALA A 120 -7.24 -17.06 26.01
C ALA A 120 -6.57 -17.92 27.11
N SER A 121 -5.93 -19.03 26.73
CA SER A 121 -5.13 -19.87 27.63
C SER A 121 -3.76 -19.28 28.00
N GLY A 122 -3.37 -18.15 27.39
CA GLY A 122 -2.04 -17.53 27.51
C GLY A 122 -0.99 -18.11 26.56
N ALA A 123 -1.28 -19.21 25.88
CA ALA A 123 -0.38 -19.82 24.90
C ALA A 123 -0.16 -18.87 23.71
N LEU A 124 1.09 -18.76 23.24
CA LEU A 124 1.44 -17.95 22.08
C LEU A 124 0.78 -18.53 20.82
N GLU A 125 -0.07 -17.75 20.16
CA GLU A 125 -0.72 -18.13 18.90
C GLU A 125 0.09 -17.65 17.70
N THR A 126 0.48 -16.37 17.70
CA THR A 126 1.27 -15.77 16.62
C THR A 126 2.44 -15.00 17.23
N PRO A 127 3.69 -15.28 16.81
CA PRO A 127 4.86 -14.53 17.28
C PRO A 127 4.79 -13.07 16.87
N ALA A 128 5.57 -12.22 17.55
CA ALA A 128 5.72 -10.82 17.16
C ALA A 128 6.30 -10.72 15.74
N ALA A 129 5.94 -9.66 15.02
CA ALA A 129 6.53 -9.37 13.72
C ALA A 129 7.98 -8.91 13.89
N GLU A 130 8.90 -9.67 13.29
CA GLU A 130 10.35 -9.43 13.35
C GLU A 130 10.96 -9.44 11.95
N PRO A 131 10.77 -8.37 11.15
CA PRO A 131 11.37 -8.28 9.83
C PRO A 131 12.90 -8.44 9.88
N LEU A 132 13.46 -9.17 8.91
CA LEU A 132 14.89 -9.47 8.81
C LEU A 132 15.69 -8.30 8.22
N TYR A 133 15.44 -7.09 8.71
CA TYR A 133 16.15 -5.87 8.33
C TYR A 133 16.11 -4.84 9.46
N PRO A 134 16.91 -3.75 9.39
CA PRO A 134 17.04 -2.83 10.51
C PRO A 134 15.73 -2.13 10.87
N MET A 135 15.55 -1.82 12.15
CA MET A 135 14.40 -1.04 12.61
C MET A 135 14.25 0.30 11.87
N ALA A 136 15.36 0.93 11.47
CA ALA A 136 15.35 2.13 10.63
C ALA A 136 14.50 1.98 9.35
N THR A 137 14.51 0.80 8.74
CA THR A 137 13.71 0.52 7.54
C THR A 137 12.22 0.48 7.86
N VAL A 138 11.81 -0.11 8.99
CA VAL A 138 10.40 -0.08 9.45
C VAL A 138 9.96 1.34 9.79
N VAL A 139 10.81 2.09 10.52
CA VAL A 139 10.54 3.49 10.87
C VAL A 139 10.31 4.32 9.61
N TYR A 140 11.14 4.16 8.58
CA TYR A 140 10.97 4.85 7.31
C TYR A 140 9.68 4.43 6.59
N PHE A 141 9.47 3.12 6.41
CA PHE A 141 8.30 2.60 5.70
C PHE A 141 6.99 3.06 6.31
N GLN A 142 6.88 3.03 7.64
CA GLN A 142 5.67 3.46 8.33
C GLN A 142 5.54 5.00 8.42
N CYS A 143 6.66 5.74 8.36
CA CYS A 143 6.62 7.21 8.28
C CYS A 143 5.90 7.68 7.01
N VAL A 144 6.17 7.06 5.86
CA VAL A 144 5.55 7.48 4.59
C VAL A 144 4.06 7.13 4.52
N PHE A 145 3.61 6.09 5.24
CA PHE A 145 2.18 5.77 5.44
C PHE A 145 1.50 6.85 6.30
N ALA A 146 2.14 7.28 7.38
CA ALA A 146 1.64 8.38 8.20
C ALA A 146 1.57 9.69 7.42
N ALA A 147 2.63 10.00 6.68
CA ALA A 147 2.75 11.23 5.91
C ALA A 147 1.67 11.32 4.83
N ILE A 148 1.50 10.26 4.02
CA ILE A 148 0.51 10.26 2.96
C ILE A 148 -0.92 10.36 3.51
N THR A 149 -1.20 9.80 4.69
CA THR A 149 -2.53 9.91 5.32
C THR A 149 -2.94 11.36 5.55
N LEU A 150 -2.04 12.18 6.12
CA LEU A 150 -2.32 13.61 6.33
C LEU A 150 -2.42 14.36 5.01
N VAL A 151 -1.60 14.00 4.01
CA VAL A 151 -1.73 14.58 2.67
C VAL A 151 -3.10 14.25 2.06
N LEU A 152 -3.61 13.04 2.22
CA LEU A 152 -4.95 12.66 1.76
C LEU A 152 -6.06 13.49 2.43
N VAL A 153 -5.98 13.73 3.74
CA VAL A 153 -6.92 14.61 4.45
C VAL A 153 -6.89 16.01 3.86
N ALA A 154 -5.70 16.53 3.52
CA ALA A 154 -5.52 17.84 2.92
C ALA A 154 -6.35 18.01 1.63
N GLY A 155 -6.49 16.95 0.83
CA GLY A 155 -7.28 16.95 -0.41
C GLY A 155 -8.73 17.42 -0.23
N SER A 156 -9.32 17.17 0.93
CA SER A 156 -10.66 17.68 1.26
C SER A 156 -10.63 19.16 1.67
N LEU A 157 -9.53 19.67 2.22
CA LEU A 157 -9.43 21.00 2.85
C LEU A 157 -8.90 22.09 1.90
N LEU A 158 -8.48 21.69 0.69
CA LEU A 158 -7.94 22.58 -0.33
C LEU A 158 -8.92 23.72 -0.68
N GLY A 159 -8.43 24.95 -0.59
CA GLY A 159 -9.17 26.16 -0.96
C GLY A 159 -10.23 26.62 0.04
N ARG A 160 -10.21 26.12 1.28
CA ARG A 160 -11.11 26.56 2.36
C ARG A 160 -10.49 26.60 3.76
N MET A 161 -9.47 25.80 4.05
CA MET A 161 -8.76 25.88 5.31
C MET A 161 -7.60 26.88 5.22
N SER A 162 -7.40 27.68 6.27
CA SER A 162 -6.22 28.55 6.36
C SER A 162 -4.96 27.71 6.59
N PHE A 163 -3.82 28.20 6.10
CA PHE A 163 -2.54 27.49 6.27
C PHE A 163 -2.13 27.37 7.75
N ALA A 164 -2.37 28.39 8.56
CA ALA A 164 -2.09 28.36 10.00
C ALA A 164 -2.91 27.29 10.73
N ALA A 165 -4.21 27.15 10.41
CA ALA A 165 -5.03 26.08 10.96
C ALA A 165 -4.52 24.70 10.52
N TRP A 166 -4.08 24.57 9.25
CA TRP A 166 -3.48 23.33 8.75
C TRP A 166 -2.19 22.96 9.50
N MET A 167 -1.33 23.93 9.80
CA MET A 167 -0.11 23.72 10.56
C MET A 167 -0.37 23.14 11.95
N LEU A 168 -1.43 23.58 12.62
CA LEU A 168 -1.84 23.03 13.91
C LEU A 168 -2.55 21.67 13.75
N PHE A 169 -3.37 21.52 12.72
CA PHE A 169 -4.15 20.32 12.49
C PHE A 169 -3.27 19.08 12.24
N VAL A 170 -2.22 19.20 11.42
CA VAL A 170 -1.35 18.07 11.06
C VAL A 170 -0.77 17.32 12.27
N PRO A 171 -0.01 17.97 13.18
CA PRO A 171 0.58 17.27 14.34
C PRO A 171 -0.48 16.76 15.31
N LEU A 172 -1.57 17.52 15.51
CA LEU A 172 -2.66 17.09 16.40
C LEU A 172 -3.40 15.87 15.84
N TRP A 173 -3.77 15.88 14.56
CA TRP A 173 -4.50 14.77 13.95
C TRP A 173 -3.61 13.52 13.80
N LEU A 174 -2.34 13.68 13.45
CA LEU A 174 -1.38 12.58 13.49
C LEU A 174 -1.37 11.93 14.88
N THR A 175 -1.23 12.74 15.93
CA THR A 175 -1.12 12.26 17.31
C THR A 175 -2.41 11.61 17.80
N PHE A 176 -3.56 12.26 17.66
CA PHE A 176 -4.81 11.80 18.28
C PHE A 176 -5.69 10.92 17.39
N SER A 177 -5.39 10.81 16.09
CA SER A 177 -6.16 9.98 15.17
C SER A 177 -5.30 8.91 14.51
N TYR A 178 -4.23 9.29 13.80
CA TYR A 178 -3.42 8.31 13.07
C TYR A 178 -2.76 7.30 14.00
N THR A 179 -2.06 7.75 15.06
CA THR A 179 -1.34 6.82 15.94
C THR A 179 -2.30 5.89 16.70
N VAL A 180 -3.50 6.37 17.04
CA VAL A 180 -4.55 5.54 17.65
C VAL A 180 -5.01 4.45 16.68
N GLY A 181 -5.30 4.81 15.42
CA GLY A 181 -5.69 3.86 14.38
C GLY A 181 -4.59 2.84 14.08
N ALA A 182 -3.35 3.32 13.89
CA ALA A 182 -2.19 2.50 13.59
C ALA A 182 -1.88 1.52 14.73
N PHE A 183 -1.85 1.98 15.98
CA PHE A 183 -1.62 1.09 17.12
C PHE A 183 -2.76 0.06 17.26
N SER A 184 -4.00 0.52 17.18
CA SER A 184 -5.17 -0.34 17.34
C SER A 184 -5.20 -1.49 16.33
N VAL A 185 -4.83 -1.24 15.07
CA VAL A 185 -5.00 -2.19 13.95
C VAL A 185 -3.70 -2.89 13.54
N TRP A 186 -2.55 -2.24 13.66
CA TRP A 186 -1.24 -2.78 13.23
C TRP A 186 -0.23 -2.93 14.36
N GLY A 187 -0.20 -1.98 15.29
CA GLY A 187 0.80 -1.93 16.36
C GLY A 187 0.55 -2.87 17.54
N GLY A 188 -0.42 -3.79 17.44
CA GLY A 188 -0.71 -4.75 18.51
C GLY A 188 -1.81 -4.35 19.50
N GLY A 189 -2.55 -3.28 19.20
CA GLY A 189 -3.71 -2.84 19.97
C GLY A 189 -4.94 -3.74 19.80
N PHE A 190 -6.06 -3.33 20.39
CA PHE A 190 -7.22 -4.19 20.59
C PHE A 190 -7.81 -4.78 19.30
N LEU A 191 -7.87 -4.03 18.18
CA LEU A 191 -8.40 -4.54 16.92
C LEU A 191 -7.47 -5.56 16.28
N PHE A 192 -6.15 -5.34 16.37
CA PHE A 192 -5.15 -6.33 15.98
C PHE A 192 -5.35 -7.63 16.78
N GLN A 193 -5.57 -7.50 18.09
CA GLN A 193 -5.78 -8.64 18.98
C GLN A 193 -7.13 -9.35 18.74
N TRP A 194 -8.15 -8.63 18.26
CA TRP A 194 -9.42 -9.19 17.78
C TRP A 194 -9.31 -9.84 16.39
N GLY A 195 -8.16 -9.70 15.74
CA GLY A 195 -7.91 -10.26 14.42
C GLY A 195 -8.54 -9.50 13.27
N VAL A 196 -8.81 -8.21 13.45
CA VAL A 196 -9.14 -7.31 12.34
C VAL A 196 -7.99 -7.32 11.33
N ILE A 197 -8.35 -7.45 10.07
CA ILE A 197 -7.41 -7.47 8.96
C ILE A 197 -7.47 -6.13 8.25
N ASP A 198 -6.36 -5.41 8.27
CA ASP A 198 -6.07 -4.28 7.38
C ASP A 198 -4.72 -4.52 6.73
N TYR A 199 -4.73 -5.00 5.49
CA TYR A 199 -3.50 -5.45 4.83
C TYR A 199 -2.50 -4.29 4.61
N CYS A 200 -2.93 -3.13 4.13
CA CYS A 200 -2.04 -2.01 3.78
C CYS A 200 -2.62 -0.61 3.98
N GLY A 201 -3.72 -0.46 4.73
CA GLY A 201 -4.21 0.86 5.17
C GLY A 201 -5.58 1.20 4.65
N GLY A 202 -6.40 0.20 4.32
CA GLY A 202 -7.80 0.43 3.99
C GLY A 202 -8.52 1.16 5.13
N TYR A 203 -8.27 0.77 6.38
CA TYR A 203 -8.87 1.40 7.55
C TYR A 203 -8.00 2.53 8.10
N VAL A 204 -6.74 2.25 8.44
CA VAL A 204 -5.85 3.21 9.13
C VAL A 204 -5.56 4.45 8.28
N ILE A 205 -5.51 4.29 6.96
CA ILE A 205 -5.15 5.37 6.03
C ILE A 205 -6.38 5.88 5.30
N HIS A 206 -6.97 5.08 4.42
CA HIS A 206 -7.94 5.59 3.46
C HIS A 206 -9.29 5.91 4.07
N LEU A 207 -9.86 4.97 4.84
CA LEU A 207 -11.11 5.20 5.55
C LEU A 207 -10.96 6.35 6.55
N SER A 208 -9.91 6.30 7.36
CA SER A 208 -9.58 7.34 8.34
C SER A 208 -9.45 8.72 7.70
N ALA A 209 -8.66 8.85 6.62
CA ALA A 209 -8.50 10.12 5.91
C ALA A 209 -9.79 10.59 5.22
N GLY A 210 -10.58 9.66 4.68
CA GLY A 210 -11.89 9.96 4.08
C GLY A 210 -12.88 10.53 5.09
N PHE A 211 -13.03 9.89 6.24
CA PHE A 211 -13.88 10.37 7.33
C PHE A 211 -13.36 11.66 7.94
N ALA A 212 -12.05 11.77 8.20
CA ALA A 212 -11.45 13.01 8.70
C ALA A 212 -11.65 14.15 7.72
N GLY A 213 -11.46 13.91 6.43
CA GLY A 213 -11.68 14.90 5.38
C GLY A 213 -13.14 15.32 5.29
N PHE A 214 -14.09 14.37 5.37
CA PHE A 214 -15.53 14.66 5.38
C PHE A 214 -15.96 15.47 6.63
N THR A 215 -15.48 15.10 7.81
CA THR A 215 -15.81 15.80 9.05
C THR A 215 -15.17 17.19 9.08
N ALA A 216 -13.88 17.31 8.77
CA ALA A 216 -13.20 18.60 8.73
C ALA A 216 -13.82 19.52 7.65
N ALA A 217 -14.23 18.95 6.52
CA ALA A 217 -14.96 19.66 5.48
C ALA A 217 -16.26 20.29 5.97
N TYR A 218 -17.01 19.56 6.78
CA TYR A 218 -18.27 19.99 7.33
C TYR A 218 -18.06 21.19 8.27
N TRP A 219 -17.10 21.08 9.20
CA TRP A 219 -16.82 22.13 10.19
C TRP A 219 -16.15 23.39 9.62
N VAL A 220 -15.21 23.23 8.69
CA VAL A 220 -14.57 24.39 8.02
C VAL A 220 -15.57 25.11 7.11
N GLY A 221 -16.59 24.40 6.63
CA GLY A 221 -17.61 24.94 5.74
C GLY A 221 -17.22 24.87 4.25
N PRO A 222 -18.13 25.36 3.38
CA PRO A 222 -17.96 25.27 1.94
C PRO A 222 -16.94 26.28 1.42
N ARG A 223 -16.36 25.96 0.26
CA ARG A 223 -15.63 26.95 -0.57
C ARG A 223 -16.62 28.04 -1.01
N ALA A 224 -16.14 29.25 -1.25
CA ALA A 224 -16.99 30.37 -1.71
C ALA A 224 -17.85 29.98 -2.92
N GLN A 225 -19.09 30.45 -2.98
CA GLN A 225 -20.07 30.03 -4.01
C GLN A 225 -19.55 30.22 -5.44
N LYS A 226 -19.01 31.41 -5.76
CA LYS A 226 -18.37 31.72 -7.06
C LYS A 226 -17.29 30.71 -7.45
N ASP A 227 -16.69 30.04 -6.46
CA ASP A 227 -15.67 29.05 -6.72
C ASP A 227 -16.23 27.68 -7.05
N ARG A 228 -17.36 27.33 -6.44
CA ARG A 228 -18.07 26.07 -6.61
C ARG A 228 -18.78 25.98 -7.97
N GLU A 229 -19.36 27.07 -8.44
CA GLU A 229 -20.15 27.11 -9.67
C GLU A 229 -19.34 26.77 -10.93
N ARG A 230 -18.03 27.07 -10.93
CA ARG A 230 -17.15 26.75 -12.05
C ARG A 230 -15.81 26.27 -11.54
N PHE A 231 -15.59 24.96 -11.36
CA PHE A 231 -14.35 24.41 -10.77
C PHE A 231 -13.50 23.58 -11.77
N PRO A 232 -13.02 24.16 -12.89
CA PRO A 232 -12.16 23.42 -13.80
C PRO A 232 -10.77 23.23 -13.19
N PRO A 233 -10.14 22.04 -13.39
CA PRO A 233 -8.71 21.86 -13.15
C PRO A 233 -7.89 22.91 -13.89
N ASN A 234 -6.85 23.43 -13.25
CA ASN A 234 -5.96 24.37 -13.93
C ASN A 234 -4.97 23.66 -14.87
N ASN A 235 -4.63 22.40 -14.58
CA ASN A 235 -3.76 21.60 -15.42
C ASN A 235 -4.11 20.11 -15.30
N ILE A 236 -4.83 19.59 -16.29
CA ILE A 236 -5.22 18.18 -16.34
C ILE A 236 -4.02 17.25 -16.56
N LEU A 237 -2.97 17.70 -17.26
CA LEU A 237 -1.77 16.89 -17.46
C LEU A 237 -1.03 16.69 -16.14
N PHE A 238 -0.95 17.72 -15.29
CA PHE A 238 -0.39 17.57 -13.93
C PHE A 238 -1.25 16.66 -13.06
N THR A 239 -2.58 16.74 -13.19
CA THR A 239 -3.48 15.81 -12.51
C THR A 239 -3.17 14.36 -12.91
N LEU A 240 -2.96 14.11 -14.22
CA LEU A 240 -2.56 12.79 -14.74
C LEU A 240 -1.16 12.36 -14.30
N THR A 241 -0.19 13.28 -14.24
CA THR A 241 1.17 12.98 -13.75
C THR A 241 1.12 12.54 -12.30
N GLY A 242 0.42 13.29 -11.44
CA GLY A 242 0.24 12.91 -10.04
C GLY A 242 -0.52 11.60 -9.89
N ALA A 243 -1.56 11.38 -10.70
CA ALA A 243 -2.31 10.13 -10.74
C ALA A 243 -1.44 8.92 -11.14
N GLY A 244 -0.56 9.07 -12.14
CA GLY A 244 0.39 8.03 -12.53
C GLY A 244 1.38 7.69 -11.43
N LEU A 245 1.88 8.69 -10.70
CA LEU A 245 2.74 8.48 -9.53
C LEU A 245 2.00 7.74 -8.40
N LEU A 246 0.72 8.05 -8.17
CA LEU A 246 -0.12 7.30 -7.23
C LEU A 246 -0.22 5.83 -7.63
N TRP A 247 -0.61 5.55 -8.87
CA TRP A 247 -0.79 4.17 -9.33
C TRP A 247 0.51 3.37 -9.21
N MET A 248 1.62 3.87 -9.78
CA MET A 248 2.88 3.15 -9.74
C MET A 248 3.46 3.06 -8.32
N GLY A 249 3.30 4.11 -7.52
CA GLY A 249 3.75 4.13 -6.13
C GLY A 249 3.00 3.16 -5.23
N TRP A 250 1.77 2.78 -5.60
CA TRP A 250 0.94 1.83 -4.84
C TRP A 250 1.51 0.40 -4.81
N ALA A 251 2.43 0.07 -5.73
CA ALA A 251 3.21 -1.15 -5.64
C ALA A 251 4.03 -1.20 -4.33
N GLY A 252 4.52 -0.05 -3.86
CA GLY A 252 5.18 0.07 -2.56
C GLY A 252 4.24 -0.13 -1.38
N PHE A 253 2.99 0.37 -1.47
CA PHE A 253 1.96 0.13 -0.47
C PHE A 253 1.72 -1.37 -0.30
N ASN A 254 1.16 -1.99 -1.34
CA ASN A 254 0.61 -3.33 -1.25
C ASN A 254 1.67 -4.42 -1.36
N GLY A 255 2.75 -4.16 -2.10
CA GLY A 255 3.88 -5.07 -2.19
C GLY A 255 4.83 -4.98 -0.99
N GLY A 256 4.87 -3.86 -0.27
CA GLY A 256 5.64 -3.72 0.97
C GLY A 256 4.90 -4.22 2.23
N GLY A 257 3.59 -4.48 2.13
CA GLY A 257 2.74 -4.95 3.23
C GLY A 257 3.19 -6.22 3.97
N PRO A 258 3.72 -7.26 3.27
CA PRO A 258 4.21 -8.49 3.92
C PRO A 258 5.57 -8.32 4.60
N TYR A 259 6.14 -7.11 4.62
CA TYR A 259 7.47 -6.85 5.16
C TYR A 259 8.59 -7.74 4.60
N ALA A 260 8.38 -8.35 3.42
CA ALA A 260 9.31 -9.27 2.79
C ALA A 260 9.04 -9.36 1.29
N ALA A 261 10.08 -9.63 0.50
CA ALA A 261 10.05 -9.78 -0.95
C ALA A 261 9.61 -11.20 -1.36
N ASN A 262 8.42 -11.61 -0.90
CA ASN A 262 7.92 -12.97 -1.03
C ASN A 262 6.79 -13.12 -2.08
N VAL A 263 6.19 -14.30 -2.14
CA VAL A 263 5.08 -14.59 -3.08
C VAL A 263 3.85 -13.72 -2.80
N VAL A 264 3.56 -13.40 -1.54
CA VAL A 264 2.43 -12.52 -1.17
C VAL A 264 2.66 -11.10 -1.69
N ALA A 265 3.88 -10.58 -1.60
CA ALA A 265 4.23 -9.28 -2.18
C ALA A 265 3.97 -9.25 -3.69
N SER A 266 4.42 -10.28 -4.40
CA SER A 266 4.22 -10.43 -5.84
C SER A 266 2.72 -10.47 -6.22
N MET A 267 1.93 -11.28 -5.51
CA MET A 267 0.49 -11.36 -5.73
C MET A 267 -0.23 -10.05 -5.41
N SER A 268 0.21 -9.34 -4.37
CA SER A 268 -0.40 -8.08 -3.95
C SER A 268 -0.21 -6.98 -4.98
N VAL A 269 0.99 -6.86 -5.56
CA VAL A 269 1.24 -5.91 -6.65
C VAL A 269 0.39 -6.24 -7.88
N LEU A 270 0.26 -7.52 -8.23
CA LEU A 270 -0.56 -7.95 -9.37
C LEU A 270 -2.04 -7.64 -9.15
N ASN A 271 -2.58 -8.02 -7.98
CA ASN A 271 -3.98 -7.75 -7.60
C ASN A 271 -4.29 -6.26 -7.61
N THR A 272 -3.36 -5.44 -7.14
CA THR A 272 -3.48 -3.97 -7.12
C THR A 272 -3.67 -3.41 -8.52
N ASN A 273 -2.83 -3.85 -9.46
CA ASN A 273 -2.88 -3.37 -10.84
C ASN A 273 -4.13 -3.84 -11.59
N ILE A 274 -4.51 -5.11 -11.43
CA ILE A 274 -5.72 -5.65 -12.06
C ILE A 274 -6.97 -4.94 -11.54
N CYS A 275 -7.10 -4.76 -10.22
CA CYS A 275 -8.23 -4.06 -9.63
C CYS A 275 -8.31 -2.60 -10.09
N THR A 276 -7.18 -1.91 -10.09
CA THR A 276 -7.10 -0.50 -10.52
C THR A 276 -7.46 -0.33 -11.99
N ALA A 277 -6.91 -1.17 -12.86
CA ALA A 277 -7.23 -1.14 -14.29
C ALA A 277 -8.72 -1.43 -14.54
N MET A 278 -9.29 -2.44 -13.87
CA MET A 278 -10.71 -2.75 -13.98
C MET A 278 -11.58 -1.59 -13.51
N SER A 279 -11.27 -1.01 -12.34
CA SER A 279 -12.02 0.13 -11.79
C SER A 279 -11.97 1.35 -12.71
N LEU A 280 -10.80 1.71 -13.25
CA LEU A 280 -10.64 2.80 -14.22
C LEU A 280 -11.50 2.56 -15.47
N LEU A 281 -11.41 1.38 -16.06
CA LEU A 281 -12.14 1.03 -17.28
C LEU A 281 -13.66 1.03 -17.05
N VAL A 282 -14.11 0.42 -15.95
CA VAL A 282 -15.54 0.44 -15.56
C VAL A 282 -16.00 1.87 -15.38
N TRP A 283 -15.28 2.70 -14.64
CA TRP A 283 -15.65 4.11 -14.43
C TRP A 283 -15.75 4.88 -15.75
N THR A 284 -14.78 4.69 -16.64
CA THR A 284 -14.77 5.32 -17.97
C THR A 284 -15.95 4.85 -18.83
N CYS A 285 -16.29 3.56 -18.78
CA CYS A 285 -17.48 3.03 -19.45
C CYS A 285 -18.77 3.64 -18.87
N LEU A 286 -18.88 3.77 -17.55
CA LEU A 286 -20.03 4.42 -16.92
C LEU A 286 -20.13 5.89 -17.34
N ASP A 287 -19.01 6.61 -17.44
CA ASP A 287 -19.01 7.99 -17.96
C ASP A 287 -19.55 8.06 -19.40
N VAL A 288 -19.16 7.11 -20.26
CA VAL A 288 -19.69 7.03 -21.63
C VAL A 288 -21.18 6.67 -21.63
N VAL A 289 -21.64 5.78 -20.76
CA VAL A 289 -23.05 5.36 -20.69
C VAL A 289 -23.95 6.51 -20.22
N PHE A 290 -23.59 7.15 -19.11
CA PHE A 290 -24.41 8.17 -18.44
C PHE A 290 -24.20 9.59 -18.97
N PHE A 291 -22.96 9.96 -19.31
CA PHE A 291 -22.61 11.31 -19.77
C PHE A 291 -22.29 11.38 -21.28
N LYS A 292 -22.41 10.26 -22.01
CA LYS A 292 -22.20 10.14 -23.46
C LYS A 292 -20.78 10.46 -23.95
N LYS A 293 -19.84 10.73 -23.03
CA LYS A 293 -18.45 11.07 -23.33
C LYS A 293 -17.53 10.54 -22.23
N PRO A 294 -16.32 10.08 -22.55
CA PRO A 294 -15.34 9.71 -21.54
C PRO A 294 -14.82 10.95 -20.80
N SER A 295 -14.48 10.80 -19.52
CA SER A 295 -13.89 11.85 -18.69
C SER A 295 -12.53 11.44 -18.16
N VAL A 296 -11.51 12.27 -18.38
CA VAL A 296 -10.17 12.04 -17.81
C VAL A 296 -10.21 12.17 -16.28
N VAL A 297 -10.98 13.14 -15.76
CA VAL A 297 -11.16 13.30 -14.31
C VAL A 297 -11.90 12.10 -13.74
N GLY A 298 -12.91 11.59 -14.45
CA GLY A 298 -13.62 10.37 -14.08
C GLY A 298 -12.70 9.14 -14.10
N ALA A 299 -11.85 8.98 -15.10
CA ALA A 299 -10.86 7.90 -15.17
C ALA A 299 -9.85 7.97 -14.00
N VAL A 300 -9.36 9.17 -13.64
CA VAL A 300 -8.50 9.35 -12.46
C VAL A 300 -9.25 8.99 -11.17
N GLN A 301 -10.52 9.35 -11.06
CA GLN A 301 -11.36 8.98 -9.92
C GLN A 301 -11.55 7.45 -9.83
N GLY A 302 -11.82 6.79 -10.96
CA GLY A 302 -11.95 5.34 -11.03
C GLY A 302 -10.66 4.61 -10.71
N MET A 303 -9.53 5.14 -11.17
CA MET A 303 -8.20 4.65 -10.82
C MET A 303 -7.96 4.72 -9.30
N ILE A 304 -8.14 5.89 -8.68
CA ILE A 304 -7.96 6.08 -7.22
C ILE A 304 -8.93 5.17 -6.45
N THR A 305 -10.17 5.02 -6.92
CA THR A 305 -11.15 4.14 -6.26
C THR A 305 -10.69 2.68 -6.27
N GLY A 306 -10.18 2.18 -7.39
CA GLY A 306 -9.66 0.82 -7.48
C GLY A 306 -8.48 0.59 -6.54
N LEU A 307 -7.53 1.54 -6.52
CA LEU A 307 -6.36 1.53 -5.65
C LEU A 307 -6.76 1.49 -4.16
N VAL A 308 -7.68 2.36 -3.73
CA VAL A 308 -8.15 2.41 -2.34
C VAL A 308 -8.89 1.12 -1.96
N CYS A 309 -9.82 0.65 -2.80
CA CYS A 309 -10.68 -0.49 -2.48
C CYS A 309 -9.92 -1.83 -2.39
N ILE A 310 -8.84 -2.03 -3.14
CA ILE A 310 -8.06 -3.28 -3.08
C ILE A 310 -7.09 -3.32 -1.89
N THR A 311 -6.68 -2.16 -1.37
CA THR A 311 -5.66 -2.04 -0.32
C THR A 311 -5.89 -2.90 0.92
N PRO A 312 -7.10 -2.99 1.53
CA PRO A 312 -7.29 -3.84 2.70
C PRO A 312 -7.22 -5.35 2.41
N ALA A 313 -7.27 -5.77 1.13
CA ALA A 313 -7.40 -7.16 0.71
C ALA A 313 -6.33 -7.65 -0.28
N ALA A 314 -5.38 -6.79 -0.67
CA ALA A 314 -4.48 -7.04 -1.80
C ALA A 314 -3.68 -8.35 -1.66
N GLY A 315 -3.27 -8.73 -0.44
CA GLY A 315 -2.53 -9.97 -0.16
C GLY A 315 -3.34 -11.12 0.44
N VAL A 316 -4.63 -10.93 0.75
CA VAL A 316 -5.41 -11.90 1.55
C VAL A 316 -5.81 -13.15 0.74
N GLY A 317 -5.99 -13.03 -0.58
CA GLY A 317 -6.45 -14.14 -1.44
C GLY A 317 -5.36 -15.06 -1.96
N GLY A 318 -4.08 -14.73 -1.73
CA GLY A 318 -2.95 -15.37 -2.43
C GLY A 318 -2.52 -16.72 -1.88
N HIS A 319 -2.67 -16.99 -0.58
CA HIS A 319 -2.21 -18.22 0.07
C HIS A 319 -3.32 -18.73 0.99
N GLY A 320 -3.62 -20.03 0.92
CA GLY A 320 -4.74 -20.67 1.62
C GLY A 320 -4.67 -20.70 3.15
N ASP A 321 -3.84 -19.88 3.77
CA ASP A 321 -3.88 -19.64 5.20
C ASP A 321 -4.42 -18.23 5.44
N GLY A 322 -5.62 -18.11 6.01
CA GLY A 322 -6.27 -16.84 6.36
C GLY A 322 -5.43 -15.96 7.32
N ARG A 323 -4.28 -16.47 7.74
CA ARG A 323 -3.23 -15.77 8.48
C ARG A 323 -2.47 -14.72 7.67
N ALA A 324 -2.40 -14.79 6.34
CA ALA A 324 -1.61 -13.87 5.49
C ALA A 324 -2.12 -12.41 5.45
N GLY A 325 -3.31 -12.11 5.98
CA GLY A 325 -3.93 -10.79 5.83
C GLY A 325 -3.43 -9.67 6.74
N ARG A 326 -2.78 -9.99 7.87
CA ARG A 326 -2.18 -8.96 8.72
C ARG A 326 -0.85 -8.51 8.08
N GLN A 327 -0.47 -7.24 8.21
CA GLN A 327 0.93 -6.85 7.96
C GLN A 327 1.83 -7.72 8.86
N ARG A 328 2.41 -8.77 8.30
CA ARG A 328 3.23 -9.76 9.02
C ARG A 328 4.56 -9.83 8.32
N ALA A 329 5.65 -9.81 9.09
CA ALA A 329 6.87 -10.42 8.61
C ALA A 329 6.58 -11.91 8.44
N VAL A 330 6.76 -12.44 7.23
CA VAL A 330 6.76 -13.89 7.04
C VAL A 330 8.04 -14.41 7.67
N VAL A 331 7.91 -15.13 8.79
CA VAL A 331 8.98 -15.98 9.29
C VAL A 331 9.19 -17.03 8.21
N HIS A 332 10.39 -17.09 7.63
CA HIS A 332 10.78 -18.20 6.78
C HIS A 332 10.71 -19.46 7.66
N ASP A 333 9.77 -20.36 7.37
CA ASP A 333 9.93 -21.75 7.77
C ASP A 333 11.15 -22.26 7.00
N ASP A 334 12.30 -22.30 7.65
CA ASP A 334 13.48 -23.00 7.13
C ASP A 334 13.08 -24.46 6.98
N ASP A 335 12.75 -24.88 5.75
CA ASP A 335 12.60 -26.29 5.41
C ASP A 335 13.95 -26.96 5.71
N PRO A 336 14.06 -27.86 6.71
CA PRO A 336 15.35 -28.38 7.18
C PRO A 336 16.10 -29.22 6.14
N ALA A 337 15.56 -29.37 4.93
CA ALA A 337 16.21 -30.06 3.82
C ALA A 337 17.33 -29.27 3.11
N GLN A 338 17.58 -28.00 3.43
CA GLN A 338 18.65 -27.21 2.77
C GLN A 338 19.76 -26.67 3.68
N ALA A 339 19.88 -27.17 4.92
CA ALA A 339 21.06 -26.91 5.74
C ALA A 339 22.26 -27.72 5.19
N VAL A 340 23.05 -27.10 4.31
CA VAL A 340 24.41 -27.59 3.98
C VAL A 340 25.24 -27.49 5.27
N PRO A 341 25.85 -28.58 5.76
CA PRO A 341 26.52 -28.60 7.05
C PRO A 341 27.72 -27.66 7.06
N ALA A 342 27.68 -26.66 7.96
CA ALA A 342 28.78 -25.76 8.24
C ALA A 342 29.97 -26.56 8.79
N ALA A 343 31.07 -26.58 8.05
CA ALA A 343 32.30 -27.22 8.46
C ALA A 343 32.85 -26.56 9.74
N GLU A 344 33.03 -27.38 10.79
CA GLU A 344 33.58 -27.00 12.09
C GLU A 344 34.95 -26.30 11.95
N ALA A 345 34.96 -24.98 12.07
CA ALA A 345 36.18 -24.23 12.29
C ALA A 345 36.62 -24.40 13.76
N ARG A 346 37.45 -25.42 14.00
CA ARG A 346 38.13 -25.66 15.28
C ARG A 346 39.16 -24.55 15.55
N GLY A 347 38.72 -23.44 16.14
CA GLY A 347 39.57 -22.37 16.67
C GLY A 347 39.69 -22.47 18.19
N ARG A 348 40.86 -22.91 18.66
CA ARG A 348 41.23 -23.08 20.07
C ARG A 348 41.16 -21.74 20.83
N HIS A 349 40.20 -21.59 21.73
CA HIS A 349 40.26 -20.57 22.79
C HIS A 349 40.56 -21.23 24.13
N ALA A 350 41.84 -21.19 24.51
CA ALA A 350 42.30 -21.50 25.86
C ALA A 350 42.08 -20.28 26.76
N GLY A 351 40.95 -20.26 27.48
CA GLY A 351 40.66 -19.27 28.52
C GLY A 351 40.58 -19.96 29.88
N ARG A 352 41.65 -19.86 30.67
CA ARG A 352 41.69 -20.30 32.07
C ARG A 352 40.78 -19.39 32.91
N HIS A 353 39.80 -19.97 33.61
CA HIS A 353 39.11 -19.31 34.73
C HIS A 353 39.18 -20.20 35.97
N PRO A 354 39.60 -19.66 37.14
CA PRO A 354 39.83 -20.45 38.33
C PRO A 354 38.57 -20.59 39.18
N HIS A 355 38.56 -21.70 39.91
CA HIS A 355 37.59 -22.17 40.89
C HIS A 355 37.10 -21.09 41.88
N ALA A 356 35.78 -20.96 42.00
CA ALA A 356 35.15 -20.36 43.17
C ALA A 356 34.01 -21.27 43.70
N ARG A 357 33.96 -21.32 45.02
CA ARG A 357 33.40 -22.36 45.90
C ARG A 357 31.88 -22.51 45.87
N ARG A 358 31.47 -23.75 46.16
CA ARG A 358 30.14 -24.20 46.58
C ARG A 358 29.70 -23.52 47.88
N GLY A 359 28.46 -23.04 47.92
CA GLY A 359 27.74 -22.64 49.13
C GLY A 359 26.27 -23.03 48.96
N GLY A 360 25.77 -23.90 49.84
CA GLY A 360 24.47 -24.55 49.74
C GLY A 360 23.30 -23.59 49.96
N ALA A 361 22.21 -23.84 49.23
CA ALA A 361 20.91 -23.20 49.40
C ALA A 361 19.98 -24.11 50.24
N PRO A 362 19.24 -23.56 51.22
CA PRO A 362 18.36 -24.33 52.10
C PRO A 362 16.97 -24.57 51.50
N GLY A 363 16.34 -25.64 51.99
CA GLY A 363 15.15 -26.29 51.46
C GLY A 363 13.87 -25.45 51.40
N ARG A 364 13.07 -25.73 50.37
CA ARG A 364 11.72 -25.20 50.11
C ARG A 364 10.65 -26.01 50.87
N PRO A 365 9.58 -25.38 51.38
CA PRO A 365 8.46 -26.08 52.01
C PRO A 365 7.42 -26.58 51.00
N ALA A 366 6.79 -27.70 51.35
CA ALA A 366 5.79 -28.42 50.57
C ALA A 366 4.44 -27.68 50.52
N HIS A 367 3.95 -27.38 49.31
CA HIS A 367 2.59 -26.87 49.08
C HIS A 367 1.65 -27.99 48.66
N GLY A 368 0.47 -28.00 49.28
CA GLY A 368 -0.55 -29.04 49.25
C GLY A 368 -1.25 -29.26 47.90
N ALA A 369 -1.85 -30.45 47.81
CA ALA A 369 -2.43 -31.03 46.61
C ALA A 369 -3.70 -30.31 46.11
N PRO A 370 -3.92 -30.25 44.77
CA PRO A 370 -5.00 -29.47 44.17
C PRO A 370 -6.33 -30.22 44.12
N ARG A 371 -7.43 -29.50 44.40
CA ARG A 371 -8.81 -29.98 44.36
C ARG A 371 -9.29 -30.21 42.93
N ARG A 372 -9.97 -31.36 42.71
CA ARG A 372 -10.51 -31.82 41.41
C ARG A 372 -11.70 -30.96 40.95
N PRO A 373 -11.77 -30.56 39.67
CA PRO A 373 -12.88 -29.77 39.12
C PRO A 373 -14.09 -30.63 38.73
N HIS A 374 -15.29 -30.08 38.93
CA HIS A 374 -16.58 -30.68 38.59
C HIS A 374 -16.85 -30.71 37.07
N PRO A 375 -17.55 -31.74 36.55
CA PRO A 375 -17.78 -31.92 35.12
C PRO A 375 -18.88 -31.01 34.58
N VAL A 376 -18.53 -30.13 33.64
CA VAL A 376 -19.47 -29.28 32.90
C VAL A 376 -20.05 -30.06 31.72
N ARG A 377 -21.38 -30.10 31.65
CA ARG A 377 -22.22 -30.84 30.69
C ARG A 377 -22.04 -30.29 29.26
N ALA A 378 -21.63 -31.14 28.32
CA ALA A 378 -21.36 -30.77 26.93
C ALA A 378 -22.63 -30.40 26.15
N LEU A 379 -22.62 -29.22 25.52
CA LEU A 379 -23.63 -28.76 24.56
C LEU A 379 -23.46 -29.47 23.19
N PRO A 380 -24.54 -29.77 22.44
CA PRO A 380 -24.49 -30.65 21.28
C PRO A 380 -23.82 -30.00 20.05
N ALA A 381 -23.07 -30.82 19.31
CA ALA A 381 -22.20 -30.46 18.21
C ALA A 381 -22.94 -29.92 16.96
N GLY A 382 -23.31 -28.64 16.95
CA GLY A 382 -23.84 -27.94 15.77
C GLY A 382 -22.81 -27.69 14.65
N HIS A 383 -21.51 -27.76 14.92
CA HIS A 383 -20.47 -27.39 13.96
C HIS A 383 -20.07 -28.48 12.95
N GLN A 384 -20.45 -29.75 13.15
CA GLN A 384 -20.08 -30.82 12.21
C GLN A 384 -20.94 -30.85 10.93
N LEU A 385 -22.18 -30.34 10.98
CA LEU A 385 -23.09 -30.32 9.82
C LEU A 385 -22.64 -29.34 8.72
N GLN A 386 -22.07 -28.20 9.11
CA GLN A 386 -21.65 -27.16 8.16
C GLN A 386 -20.43 -27.59 7.34
N GLY A 387 -19.50 -28.34 7.96
CA GLY A 387 -18.35 -28.93 7.27
C GLY A 387 -18.74 -29.98 6.22
N ARG A 388 -19.75 -30.83 6.50
CA ARG A 388 -20.24 -31.84 5.54
C ARG A 388 -20.93 -31.19 4.33
N LEU A 389 -21.69 -30.11 4.54
CA LEU A 389 -22.34 -29.35 3.46
C LEU A 389 -21.34 -28.66 2.52
N LEU A 390 -20.29 -28.05 3.09
CA LEU A 390 -19.21 -27.42 2.30
C LEU A 390 -18.43 -28.43 1.46
N ARG A 391 -18.13 -29.62 2.01
CA ARG A 391 -17.45 -30.69 1.25
C ARG A 391 -18.33 -31.21 0.11
N ARG A 392 -19.64 -31.39 0.31
CA ARG A 392 -20.57 -31.80 -0.77
C ARG A 392 -20.66 -30.74 -1.89
N ARG A 393 -20.69 -29.45 -1.56
CA ARG A 393 -20.69 -28.37 -2.57
C ARG A 393 -19.41 -28.32 -3.39
N ARG A 394 -18.24 -28.57 -2.78
CA ARG A 394 -16.96 -28.65 -3.52
C ARG A 394 -16.90 -29.85 -4.47
N ALA A 395 -17.32 -31.03 -4.00
CA ALA A 395 -17.36 -32.24 -4.82
C ALA A 395 -18.32 -32.08 -6.03
N ALA A 396 -19.48 -31.45 -5.84
CA ALA A 396 -20.43 -31.17 -6.92
C ALA A 396 -19.85 -30.21 -7.98
N ARG A 397 -19.09 -29.18 -7.57
CA ARG A 397 -18.44 -28.25 -8.50
C ARG A 397 -17.33 -28.91 -9.32
N GLN A 398 -16.54 -29.80 -8.71
CA GLN A 398 -15.50 -30.54 -9.43
C GLN A 398 -16.10 -31.53 -10.45
N ALA A 399 -17.17 -32.23 -10.07
CA ALA A 399 -17.88 -33.12 -11.00
C ALA A 399 -18.51 -32.36 -12.19
N ALA A 400 -19.06 -31.17 -11.95
CA ALA A 400 -19.61 -30.31 -13.01
C ALA A 400 -18.51 -29.80 -13.97
N GLY A 401 -17.35 -29.40 -13.44
CA GLY A 401 -16.20 -28.97 -14.24
C GLY A 401 -15.65 -30.09 -15.13
N GLY A 402 -15.56 -31.31 -14.60
CA GLY A 402 -15.13 -32.49 -15.37
C GLY A 402 -16.05 -32.82 -16.54
N ARG A 403 -17.37 -32.78 -16.34
CA ARG A 403 -18.35 -33.01 -17.41
C ARG A 403 -18.30 -31.95 -18.51
N ALA A 404 -18.10 -30.68 -18.14
CA ALA A 404 -17.98 -29.59 -19.12
C ALA A 404 -16.72 -29.74 -20.01
N LEU A 405 -15.61 -30.18 -19.43
CA LEU A 405 -14.36 -30.46 -20.16
C LEU A 405 -14.52 -31.63 -21.13
N HIS A 406 -15.17 -32.72 -20.70
CA HIS A 406 -15.42 -33.88 -21.55
C HIS A 406 -16.29 -33.52 -22.76
N HIS A 407 -17.36 -32.75 -22.54
CA HIS A 407 -18.25 -32.30 -23.62
C HIS A 407 -17.53 -31.39 -24.64
N ARG A 408 -16.57 -30.58 -24.18
CA ARG A 408 -15.78 -29.70 -25.06
C ARG A 408 -14.80 -30.50 -25.91
N MET A 409 -14.21 -31.57 -25.37
CA MET A 409 -13.32 -32.46 -26.13
C MET A 409 -14.08 -33.24 -27.21
N GLU A 410 -15.29 -33.71 -26.94
CA GLU A 410 -16.11 -34.42 -27.94
C GLU A 410 -16.53 -33.53 -29.11
N ARG A 411 -16.92 -32.27 -28.84
CA ARG A 411 -17.21 -31.30 -29.91
C ARG A 411 -16.00 -31.02 -30.79
N GLY A 412 -14.80 -30.99 -30.21
CA GLY A 412 -13.54 -30.84 -30.94
C GLY A 412 -13.28 -32.00 -31.91
N ARG A 413 -13.55 -33.24 -31.49
CA ARG A 413 -13.38 -34.43 -32.34
C ARG A 413 -14.38 -34.45 -33.50
N HIS A 414 -15.63 -34.09 -33.27
CA HIS A 414 -16.65 -34.03 -34.32
C HIS A 414 -16.31 -32.99 -35.42
N LEU A 415 -15.82 -31.82 -35.02
CA LEU A 415 -15.38 -30.78 -35.97
C LEU A 415 -14.19 -31.22 -36.82
N HIS A 416 -13.27 -32.01 -36.25
CA HIS A 416 -12.14 -32.56 -37.00
C HIS A 416 -12.57 -33.62 -38.03
N HIS A 417 -13.59 -34.41 -37.72
CA HIS A 417 -14.12 -35.42 -38.65
C HIS A 417 -14.86 -34.79 -39.84
N LEU A 418 -15.64 -33.73 -39.58
CA LEU A 418 -16.37 -32.99 -40.64
C LEU A 418 -15.41 -32.34 -41.65
N ARG A 419 -14.26 -31.82 -41.19
CA ARG A 419 -13.25 -31.23 -42.08
C ARG A 419 -12.55 -32.23 -43.00
N ARG A 420 -12.48 -33.52 -42.63
CA ARG A 420 -11.89 -34.54 -43.51
C ARG A 420 -12.82 -34.94 -44.66
N HIS A 421 -14.13 -34.92 -44.46
CA HIS A 421 -15.08 -35.31 -45.51
C HIS A 421 -15.30 -34.27 -46.61
N GLN A 422 -15.08 -32.98 -46.34
CA GLN A 422 -15.24 -31.96 -47.37
C GLN A 422 -14.11 -31.90 -48.42
N ARG A 423 -13.00 -32.62 -48.23
CA ARG A 423 -11.86 -32.60 -49.17
C ARG A 423 -11.98 -33.58 -50.36
N ARG A 424 -13.12 -34.23 -50.57
CA ARG A 424 -13.34 -35.12 -51.72
C ARG A 424 -14.55 -34.67 -52.55
N ARG A 425 -14.39 -33.63 -53.38
CA ARG A 425 -15.24 -33.40 -54.55
C ARG A 425 -14.37 -32.98 -55.74
N PRO A 426 -14.51 -33.58 -56.94
CA PRO A 426 -13.59 -33.37 -58.06
C PRO A 426 -13.85 -32.04 -58.77
N ALA A 427 -12.76 -31.47 -59.28
CA ALA A 427 -12.72 -30.21 -60.01
C ALA A 427 -13.43 -30.32 -61.37
N ALA A 428 -14.42 -29.46 -61.59
CA ALA A 428 -14.96 -29.17 -62.91
C ALA A 428 -14.28 -27.90 -63.45
N HIS A 429 -13.69 -28.05 -64.63
CA HIS A 429 -13.10 -27.00 -65.46
C HIS A 429 -14.16 -26.03 -65.96
N ASP A 430 -13.86 -24.72 -65.95
CA ASP A 430 -14.18 -23.83 -67.08
C ASP A 430 -13.25 -22.58 -67.03
N PRO A 431 -12.76 -22.06 -68.18
CA PRO A 431 -11.61 -21.18 -68.22
C PRO A 431 -11.95 -19.69 -68.33
N GLY A 432 -11.09 -18.89 -67.71
CA GLY A 432 -10.57 -17.64 -68.31
C GLY A 432 -11.51 -16.45 -68.41
N GLN A 433 -11.43 -15.52 -67.45
CA GLN A 433 -11.46 -14.09 -67.78
C GLN A 433 -10.41 -13.30 -66.97
N ALA A 434 -9.79 -12.37 -67.70
CA ALA A 434 -8.50 -11.78 -67.43
C ALA A 434 -8.50 -10.76 -66.27
N ARG A 435 -7.39 -10.80 -65.52
CA ARG A 435 -7.08 -9.93 -64.38
C ARG A 435 -6.68 -8.52 -64.82
N GLY A 436 -7.52 -7.54 -64.53
CA GLY A 436 -7.15 -6.12 -64.51
C GLY A 436 -6.25 -5.78 -63.32
N ARG A 437 -4.95 -5.61 -63.57
CA ARG A 437 -3.93 -5.20 -62.58
C ARG A 437 -4.09 -3.72 -62.20
N ARG A 438 -4.68 -3.40 -61.03
CA ARG A 438 -4.56 -2.08 -60.41
C ARG A 438 -3.28 -2.00 -59.57
N ARG A 439 -2.28 -1.28 -60.10
CA ARG A 439 -0.98 -0.97 -59.47
C ARG A 439 -1.18 -0.13 -58.19
N ARG A 440 -0.65 -0.62 -57.07
CA ARG A 440 -0.53 0.12 -55.79
C ARG A 440 0.61 1.14 -55.89
N ARG A 441 0.34 2.42 -55.69
CA ARG A 441 1.37 3.47 -55.55
C ARG A 441 1.86 3.52 -54.09
N PRO A 442 3.18 3.63 -53.83
CA PRO A 442 3.75 3.59 -52.49
C PRO A 442 3.67 4.95 -51.79
N TRP A 443 3.38 4.88 -50.49
CA TRP A 443 3.26 5.99 -49.55
C TRP A 443 4.65 6.61 -49.30
N ARG A 444 4.88 7.86 -49.73
CA ARG A 444 6.09 8.64 -49.40
C ARG A 444 5.81 9.49 -48.16
N GLY A 445 6.36 9.06 -47.03
CA GLY A 445 6.39 9.85 -45.79
C GLY A 445 7.40 11.00 -45.94
N GLY A 446 6.89 12.23 -45.99
CA GLY A 446 7.69 13.46 -45.95
C GLY A 446 7.72 14.02 -44.53
N VAL A 447 8.89 13.97 -43.89
CA VAL A 447 9.17 14.65 -42.61
C VAL A 447 9.30 16.15 -42.89
N ARG A 448 8.32 16.95 -42.47
CA ARG A 448 8.42 18.42 -42.49
C ARG A 448 9.08 18.92 -41.21
N ALA A 449 10.27 19.49 -41.37
CA ALA A 449 11.04 20.16 -40.32
C ALA A 449 10.26 21.36 -39.74
N LEU A 450 10.12 21.41 -38.41
CA LEU A 450 9.55 22.52 -37.67
C LEU A 450 10.47 23.75 -37.74
N GLY A 451 10.01 24.78 -38.44
CA GLY A 451 10.68 26.08 -38.55
C GLY A 451 10.52 26.97 -37.31
N ARG A 452 11.67 27.39 -36.79
CA ARG A 452 12.04 28.70 -36.20
C ARG A 452 11.09 29.38 -35.20
N ARG A 453 11.57 29.40 -33.95
CA ARG A 453 11.15 30.19 -32.79
C ARG A 453 11.06 31.68 -33.12
N ARG A 454 9.86 32.28 -33.01
CA ARG A 454 9.67 33.74 -32.95
C ARG A 454 9.88 34.24 -31.52
N ALA A 455 10.79 35.19 -31.36
CA ALA A 455 11.13 35.84 -30.10
C ALA A 455 9.94 36.64 -29.53
N LEU A 456 9.61 36.36 -28.27
CA LEU A 456 8.62 37.07 -27.47
C LEU A 456 9.11 38.49 -27.17
N ARG A 457 8.54 39.50 -27.84
CA ARG A 457 8.68 40.91 -27.47
C ARG A 457 7.97 41.16 -26.13
N ARG A 458 8.75 41.62 -25.14
CA ARG A 458 8.29 42.04 -23.81
C ARG A 458 7.40 43.29 -23.92
N HIS A 459 6.10 43.14 -23.67
CA HIS A 459 5.20 44.28 -23.45
C HIS A 459 5.43 44.86 -22.05
N ARG A 460 5.91 46.11 -21.98
CA ARG A 460 5.95 46.91 -20.74
C ARG A 460 4.52 47.29 -20.31
N PRO A 461 4.18 47.23 -19.00
CA PRO A 461 2.85 47.57 -18.51
C PRO A 461 2.62 49.09 -18.53
N ARG A 462 1.52 49.53 -19.15
CA ARG A 462 1.05 50.92 -19.11
C ARG A 462 0.46 51.22 -17.72
N ALA A 463 0.95 52.29 -17.09
CA ALA A 463 0.45 52.82 -15.83
C ALA A 463 -1.00 53.31 -15.98
N THR A 464 -1.92 52.70 -15.23
CA THR A 464 -3.30 53.14 -15.12
C THR A 464 -3.43 54.27 -14.10
N ARG A 465 -3.72 55.47 -14.61
CA ARG A 465 -4.01 56.70 -13.84
C ARG A 465 -5.23 56.47 -12.94
N ARG A 466 -5.03 56.45 -11.62
CA ARG A 466 -6.11 56.44 -10.60
C ARG A 466 -6.92 57.75 -10.69
N ARG A 467 -8.14 57.69 -11.26
CA ARG A 467 -9.14 58.76 -11.10
C ARG A 467 -9.75 58.66 -9.70
N ARG A 468 -9.45 59.62 -8.82
CA ARG A 468 -10.14 59.86 -7.55
C ARG A 468 -11.61 60.22 -7.83
N ARG A 469 -12.56 59.35 -7.48
CA ARG A 469 -13.98 59.71 -7.42
C ARG A 469 -14.22 60.39 -6.07
N ARG A 470 -14.59 61.67 -6.10
CA ARG A 470 -15.03 62.45 -4.94
C ARG A 470 -16.38 61.90 -4.48
N ALA A 471 -16.49 61.56 -3.20
CA ALA A 471 -17.75 61.24 -2.55
C ALA A 471 -18.51 62.55 -2.31
N HIS A 472 -19.65 62.71 -2.97
CA HIS A 472 -20.63 63.73 -2.59
C HIS A 472 -21.41 63.18 -1.39
N VAL A 473 -21.21 63.81 -0.24
CA VAL A 473 -22.01 63.65 0.97
C VAL A 473 -23.26 64.48 0.77
N HIS A 474 -24.42 63.83 0.61
CA HIS A 474 -25.71 64.49 0.72
C HIS A 474 -26.06 64.59 2.21
N ALA A 475 -26.06 65.81 2.74
CA ALA A 475 -26.62 66.13 4.05
C ALA A 475 -28.15 66.27 3.92
N PRO A 476 -28.95 65.74 4.85
CA PRO A 476 -30.40 65.92 4.86
C PRO A 476 -30.76 67.31 5.37
N GLU A 477 -31.62 68.01 4.61
CA GLU A 477 -32.21 69.29 4.99
C GLU A 477 -33.16 69.10 6.18
N LEU A 478 -32.86 69.81 7.27
CA LEU A 478 -33.75 70.08 8.38
C LEU A 478 -34.46 71.41 8.12
N LYS A 479 -35.74 71.36 7.74
CA LYS A 479 -36.83 72.24 8.18
C LYS A 479 -38.16 71.77 7.61
#